data_AF-A0A101MQJ6-F1
#
_entry.id   AF-A0A101MQJ6-F1
#
_cell.length_a   1.000
_cell.length_b   1.000
_cell.length_c   1.000
_cell.angle_alpha   90.00
_cell.angle_beta   90.00
_cell.angle_gamma   90.00
#
_symmetry.space_group_name_H-M   'P 1'
#
loop_
_entity.id
_entity.type
_entity.pdbx_description
1 polymer ?
#
loop_
_entity_poly.entity_id
_entity_poly.type
_entity_poly.pdbx_seq_one_letter_code
_entity_poly.pdbx_strand_id
1 'polypeptide(L)'
;MKDLGAPSPLDKFLIGPSFTESHHRLFVQNLLQPAPTSILKDATVACAAVLLGDQYVQYTKPSVEVGHRRAALAVSGLRSLQIFKEQDLITALVLGVSMVTFAMHVDDGQPFLISHYTLALVKPVYHTLLTMDPGIMDMLMCLVNTETFECLIRSEMSTLRIGERDRCDVVDRYIGISSSLYGHLYDLCEASHLIKLAGGRMEIEVVERLAAIQDSLERWKPSPPPDFVEKFTQSEVVGMLAQAKVLRFTALLIAHRLRHPYGQRDMEALQLSSAITAEIDMALQSTGRSIPCTTLPYTIACFEITGTEARAAIVAKLPEVVTFSRQAQLQVGRSLSSVWNARDGGNHIYWFDLGNYIRKTSSTWKDV
;
A
#
# COMPACT_ATOMS: atom_id res chain seq x y z
N MET A 1 -21.87 -29.91 12.08
CA MET A 1 -20.77 -29.61 11.12
C MET A 1 -20.78 -28.11 10.95
N LYS A 2 -19.71 -27.44 11.39
CA LYS A 2 -19.66 -25.99 11.61
C LYS A 2 -19.91 -25.24 10.30
N ASP A 3 -20.81 -24.25 10.34
CA ASP A 3 -20.86 -23.15 9.38
C ASP A 3 -19.43 -22.58 9.29
N LEU A 4 -18.79 -22.78 8.13
CA LEU A 4 -17.63 -22.01 7.73
C LEU A 4 -18.14 -20.59 7.49
N GLY A 5 -18.23 -19.82 8.58
CA GLY A 5 -18.55 -18.41 8.55
C GLY A 5 -17.64 -17.72 7.54
N ALA A 6 -18.20 -16.81 6.75
CA ALA A 6 -17.45 -16.02 5.79
C ALA A 6 -16.15 -15.51 6.44
N PRO A 7 -15.00 -15.56 5.72
CA PRO A 7 -13.73 -15.12 6.27
C PRO A 7 -13.86 -13.70 6.83
N SER A 8 -13.17 -13.45 7.94
CA SER A 8 -13.22 -12.15 8.60
C SER A 8 -12.87 -11.07 7.58
N PRO A 9 -13.55 -9.91 7.57
CA PRO A 9 -13.16 -8.81 6.69
C PRO A 9 -11.68 -8.40 6.90
N LEU A 10 -11.12 -8.67 8.09
CA LEU A 10 -9.71 -8.46 8.43
C LEU A 10 -8.75 -9.43 7.72
N ASP A 11 -9.20 -10.60 7.28
CA ASP A 11 -8.36 -11.58 6.57
C ASP A 11 -7.95 -11.08 5.17
N LYS A 12 -8.66 -10.08 4.63
CA LYS A 12 -8.30 -9.40 3.37
C LYS A 12 -7.00 -8.60 3.46
N PHE A 13 -6.58 -8.24 4.67
CA PHE A 13 -5.41 -7.41 4.93
C PHE A 13 -4.15 -8.26 5.07
N LEU A 14 -4.32 -9.50 5.55
CA LEU A 14 -3.24 -10.36 5.97
C LEU A 14 -2.85 -11.31 4.85
N ILE A 15 -1.58 -11.66 4.77
CA ILE A 15 -1.05 -12.66 3.81
C ILE A 15 -1.71 -14.03 3.95
N GLY A 16 -2.25 -14.36 5.11
CA GLY A 16 -2.99 -15.58 5.29
C GLY A 16 -3.41 -15.82 6.73
N PRO A 17 -4.11 -16.95 6.95
CA PRO A 17 -4.74 -17.27 8.23
C PRO A 17 -3.74 -17.42 9.38
N SER A 18 -2.47 -17.72 9.11
CA SER A 18 -1.44 -17.87 10.15
C SER A 18 -1.20 -16.56 10.93
N PHE A 19 -1.60 -15.42 10.37
CA PHE A 19 -1.47 -14.11 11.00
C PHE A 19 -2.74 -13.62 11.71
N THR A 20 -3.90 -14.26 11.49
CA THR A 20 -5.20 -13.73 11.96
C THR A 20 -5.26 -13.63 13.48
N GLU A 21 -4.87 -14.70 14.19
CA GLU A 21 -4.95 -14.75 15.66
C GLU A 21 -3.99 -13.75 16.33
N SER A 22 -2.75 -13.66 15.85
CA SER A 22 -1.77 -12.70 16.39
C SER A 22 -2.16 -11.26 16.08
N HIS A 23 -2.74 -10.99 14.92
CA HIS A 23 -3.28 -9.69 14.56
C HIS A 23 -4.47 -9.31 15.43
N HIS A 24 -5.45 -10.19 15.57
CA HIS A 24 -6.62 -9.94 16.39
C HIS A 24 -6.24 -9.69 17.87
N ARG A 25 -5.38 -10.53 18.44
CA ARG A 25 -4.88 -10.37 19.81
C ARG A 25 -4.17 -9.05 20.02
N LEU A 26 -3.32 -8.62 19.11
CA LEU A 26 -2.61 -7.34 19.20
C LEU A 26 -3.58 -6.15 19.20
N PHE A 27 -4.60 -6.17 18.33
CA PHE A 27 -5.64 -5.14 18.31
C PHE A 27 -6.45 -5.12 19.60
N VAL A 28 -6.93 -6.27 20.07
CA VAL A 28 -7.74 -6.38 21.30
C VAL A 28 -6.95 -5.93 22.53
N GLN A 29 -5.70 -6.36 22.67
CA GLN A 29 -4.85 -5.98 23.79
C GLN A 29 -4.70 -4.46 23.89
N ASN A 30 -4.48 -3.78 22.76
CA ASN A 30 -4.36 -2.32 22.73
C ASN A 30 -5.70 -1.61 22.98
N LEU A 31 -6.81 -2.17 22.50
CA LEU A 31 -8.14 -1.62 22.75
C LEU A 31 -8.55 -1.70 24.24
N LEU A 32 -8.04 -2.69 24.98
CA LEU A 32 -8.36 -2.90 26.39
C LEU A 32 -7.44 -2.14 27.36
N GLN A 33 -6.39 -1.47 26.87
CA GLN A 33 -5.49 -0.70 27.73
C GLN A 33 -6.20 0.52 28.38
N PRO A 34 -5.88 0.89 29.63
CA PRO A 34 -6.55 1.99 30.37
C PRO A 34 -6.42 3.39 29.75
N ALA A 35 -5.41 3.62 28.89
CA ALA A 35 -5.24 4.84 28.10
C ALA A 35 -4.37 4.53 26.88
N PRO A 36 -4.67 5.06 25.68
CA PRO A 36 -5.73 6.00 25.29
C PRO A 36 -6.94 5.27 24.67
N THR A 37 -7.82 4.74 25.53
CA THR A 37 -8.90 3.85 25.12
C THR A 37 -9.99 4.52 24.29
N SER A 38 -10.25 5.82 24.48
CA SER A 38 -11.36 6.51 23.80
C SER A 38 -11.11 6.66 22.29
N ILE A 39 -9.92 7.12 21.91
CA ILE A 39 -9.55 7.36 20.51
C ILE A 39 -9.47 6.02 19.74
N LEU A 40 -8.92 4.98 20.37
CA LEU A 40 -8.88 3.64 19.76
C LEU A 40 -10.29 3.01 19.63
N LYS A 41 -11.19 3.27 20.58
CA LYS A 41 -12.61 2.86 20.45
C LYS A 41 -13.29 3.57 19.28
N ASP A 42 -13.10 4.87 19.14
CA ASP A 42 -13.63 5.63 18.00
C ASP A 42 -13.10 5.06 16.67
N ALA A 43 -11.79 4.80 16.60
CA ALA A 43 -11.15 4.20 15.43
C ALA A 43 -11.72 2.81 15.09
N THR A 44 -11.91 1.98 16.12
CA THR A 44 -12.46 0.62 15.98
C THR A 44 -13.90 0.65 15.48
N VAL A 45 -14.74 1.53 16.04
CA VAL A 45 -16.15 1.68 15.60
C VAL A 45 -16.21 2.17 14.15
N ALA A 46 -15.35 3.10 13.76
CA ALA A 46 -15.26 3.56 12.37
C ALA A 46 -14.91 2.41 11.41
N CYS A 47 -13.89 1.60 11.74
CA CYS A 47 -13.51 0.44 10.94
C CYS A 47 -14.63 -0.59 10.85
N ALA A 48 -15.26 -0.92 11.99
CA ALA A 48 -16.36 -1.87 12.02
C ALA A 48 -17.53 -1.41 11.14
N ALA A 49 -17.86 -0.11 11.14
CA ALA A 49 -18.92 0.43 10.32
C ALA A 49 -18.71 0.20 8.81
N VAL A 50 -17.47 0.34 8.31
CA VAL A 50 -17.17 0.13 6.89
C VAL A 50 -16.97 -1.34 6.54
N LEU A 51 -16.28 -2.11 7.40
CA LEU A 51 -15.99 -3.53 7.14
C LEU A 51 -17.26 -4.39 7.21
N LEU A 52 -18.15 -4.10 8.15
CA LEU A 52 -19.44 -4.81 8.27
C LEU A 52 -20.48 -4.25 7.30
N GLY A 53 -20.42 -2.95 6.99
CA GLY A 53 -21.25 -2.32 5.95
C GLY A 53 -21.04 -2.94 4.57
N ASP A 54 -19.80 -3.27 4.21
CA ASP A 54 -19.49 -3.93 2.95
C ASP A 54 -19.95 -5.40 2.89
N GLN A 55 -20.08 -6.07 4.05
CA GLN A 55 -20.44 -7.49 4.11
C GLN A 55 -21.93 -7.74 4.32
N TYR A 56 -22.62 -6.87 5.03
CA TYR A 56 -23.97 -7.13 5.52
C TYR A 56 -24.90 -5.95 5.23
N VAL A 57 -25.88 -6.19 4.36
CA VAL A 57 -26.92 -5.20 3.95
C VAL A 57 -27.69 -4.62 5.15
N GLN A 58 -27.67 -5.32 6.30
CA GLN A 58 -28.32 -4.91 7.54
C GLN A 58 -27.64 -3.71 8.22
N TYR A 59 -26.36 -3.43 7.92
CA TYR A 59 -25.68 -2.22 8.38
C TYR A 59 -26.03 -1.07 7.42
N THR A 60 -27.15 -0.42 7.76
CA THR A 60 -27.81 0.65 7.01
C THR A 60 -27.03 1.99 7.02
N LYS A 61 -27.47 2.99 6.22
CA LYS A 61 -26.93 4.37 6.18
C LYS A 61 -26.59 4.98 7.57
N PRO A 62 -27.40 4.81 8.64
CA PRO A 62 -27.05 5.26 9.99
C PRO A 62 -25.72 4.72 10.53
N SER A 63 -25.35 3.48 10.21
CA SER A 63 -24.07 2.87 10.63
C SER A 63 -22.89 3.60 10.00
N VAL A 64 -23.02 4.00 8.73
CA VAL A 64 -21.99 4.72 7.98
C VAL A 64 -21.81 6.13 8.55
N GLU A 65 -22.89 6.85 8.84
CA GLU A 65 -22.83 8.19 9.47
C GLU A 65 -22.14 8.16 10.85
N VAL A 66 -22.45 7.14 11.67
CA VAL A 66 -21.76 6.91 12.94
C VAL A 66 -20.28 6.64 12.68
N GLY A 67 -19.95 5.80 11.69
CA GLY A 67 -18.58 5.52 11.27
C GLY A 67 -17.79 6.78 10.92
N HIS A 68 -18.36 7.68 10.11
CA HIS A 68 -17.73 8.96 9.75
C HIS A 68 -17.49 9.86 10.96
N ARG A 69 -18.48 9.99 11.86
CA ARG A 69 -18.34 10.80 13.07
C ARG A 69 -17.21 10.27 13.97
N ARG A 70 -17.15 8.95 14.12
CA ARG A 70 -16.11 8.27 14.91
C ARG A 70 -14.74 8.38 14.25
N ALA A 71 -14.66 8.27 12.93
CA ALA A 71 -13.43 8.51 12.18
C ALA A 71 -12.93 9.95 12.37
N ALA A 72 -13.82 10.95 12.35
CA ALA A 72 -13.43 12.35 12.58
C ALA A 72 -12.84 12.56 13.99
N LEU A 73 -13.43 11.96 15.02
CA LEU A 73 -12.89 11.99 16.38
C LEU A 73 -11.54 11.27 16.47
N ALA A 74 -11.40 10.11 15.83
CA ALA A 74 -10.18 9.33 15.79
C ALA A 74 -9.03 10.08 15.09
N VAL A 75 -9.31 10.71 13.93
CA VAL A 75 -8.35 11.57 13.20
C VAL A 75 -7.99 12.81 14.01
N SER A 76 -8.95 13.43 14.69
CA SER A 76 -8.67 14.54 15.61
C SER A 76 -7.74 14.09 16.75
N GLY A 77 -7.99 12.90 17.31
CA GLY A 77 -7.16 12.30 18.33
C GLY A 77 -5.74 12.02 17.84
N LEU A 78 -5.58 11.49 16.62
CA LEU A 78 -4.28 11.28 15.99
C LEU A 78 -3.51 12.60 15.85
N ARG A 79 -4.18 13.68 15.43
CA ARG A 79 -3.58 15.01 15.27
C ARG A 79 -3.12 15.66 16.58
N SER A 80 -3.71 15.27 17.69
CA SER A 80 -3.35 15.76 19.03
C SER A 80 -2.39 14.82 19.76
N LEU A 81 -2.07 13.66 19.18
CA LEU A 81 -1.22 12.67 19.81
C LEU A 81 0.23 13.13 19.82
N GLN A 82 0.88 12.99 20.97
CA GLN A 82 2.31 13.20 21.15
C GLN A 82 2.91 11.92 21.73
N ILE A 83 4.10 11.54 21.25
CA ILE A 83 4.75 10.31 21.68
C ILE A 83 5.73 10.63 22.81
N PHE A 84 5.38 10.24 24.03
CA PHE A 84 6.26 10.37 25.19
C PHE A 84 6.75 9.02 25.73
N LYS A 85 5.99 7.96 25.48
CA LYS A 85 6.28 6.58 25.89
C LYS A 85 5.91 5.58 24.80
N GLU A 86 6.38 4.35 24.96
CA GLU A 86 6.14 3.25 24.01
C GLU A 86 4.64 3.03 23.71
N GLN A 87 3.78 3.14 24.72
CA GLN A 87 2.33 2.96 24.52
C GLN A 87 1.71 4.04 23.62
N ASP A 88 2.25 5.27 23.61
CA ASP A 88 1.76 6.34 22.73
C ASP A 88 2.15 6.04 21.28
N LEU A 89 3.36 5.50 21.08
CA LEU A 89 3.85 5.04 19.79
C LEU A 89 3.00 3.87 19.25
N ILE A 90 2.72 2.86 20.07
CA ILE A 90 1.84 1.76 19.70
C ILE A 90 0.44 2.29 19.36
N THR A 91 -0.09 3.21 20.16
CA THR A 91 -1.38 3.86 19.87
C THR A 91 -1.35 4.55 18.52
N ALA A 92 -0.32 5.35 18.22
CA ALA A 92 -0.20 6.07 16.95
C ALA A 92 -0.29 5.10 15.76
N LEU A 93 0.40 3.96 15.84
CA LEU A 93 0.40 2.95 14.79
C LEU A 93 -0.95 2.23 14.66
N VAL A 94 -1.54 1.77 15.76
CA VAL A 94 -2.86 1.11 15.75
C VAL A 94 -3.93 2.06 15.20
N LEU A 95 -3.90 3.32 15.65
CA LEU A 95 -4.81 4.37 15.21
C LEU A 95 -4.62 4.70 13.73
N GLY A 96 -3.37 4.86 13.29
CA GLY A 96 -3.02 5.12 11.89
C GLY A 96 -3.51 4.00 10.96
N VAL A 97 -3.21 2.74 11.28
CA VAL A 97 -3.66 1.58 10.49
C VAL A 97 -5.18 1.50 10.43
N SER A 98 -5.86 1.74 11.56
CA SER A 98 -7.33 1.77 11.61
C SER A 98 -7.90 2.88 10.72
N MET A 99 -7.33 4.09 10.76
CA MET A 99 -7.82 5.22 9.97
C MET A 99 -7.49 5.10 8.49
N VAL A 100 -6.34 4.53 8.13
CA VAL A 100 -6.03 4.17 6.73
C VAL A 100 -7.04 3.14 6.22
N THR A 101 -7.34 2.12 7.02
CA THR A 101 -8.34 1.10 6.72
C THR A 101 -9.70 1.74 6.43
N PHE A 102 -10.17 2.60 7.33
CA PHE A 102 -11.41 3.35 7.14
C PHE A 102 -11.38 4.19 5.85
N ALA A 103 -10.31 4.97 5.64
CA ALA A 103 -10.18 5.85 4.50
C ALA A 103 -10.16 5.10 3.16
N MET A 104 -9.63 3.89 3.10
CA MET A 104 -9.66 3.06 1.89
C MET A 104 -11.08 2.54 1.55
N HIS A 105 -12.07 2.69 2.43
CA HIS A 105 -13.47 2.28 2.18
C HIS A 105 -14.40 3.47 1.87
N VAL A 106 -13.89 4.71 1.91
CA VAL A 106 -14.69 5.93 1.78
C VAL A 106 -14.26 6.72 0.54
N ASP A 107 -15.22 7.29 -0.20
CA ASP A 107 -14.94 7.92 -1.50
C ASP A 107 -13.90 9.04 -1.46
N ASP A 108 -14.04 9.96 -0.50
CA ASP A 108 -13.10 11.06 -0.27
C ASP A 108 -11.97 10.73 0.72
N GLY A 109 -11.80 9.45 1.04
CA GLY A 109 -10.78 9.01 1.99
C GLY A 109 -9.36 9.35 1.53
N GLN A 110 -8.53 9.79 2.48
CA GLN A 110 -7.13 10.18 2.24
C GLN A 110 -6.16 9.25 2.99
N PRO A 111 -6.06 7.96 2.59
CA PRO A 111 -5.17 7.01 3.26
C PRO A 111 -3.69 7.45 3.21
N PHE A 112 -3.30 8.13 2.12
CA PHE A 112 -1.99 8.77 2.00
C PHE A 112 -1.72 9.77 3.15
N LEU A 113 -2.61 10.75 3.36
CA LEU A 113 -2.40 11.79 4.37
C LEU A 113 -2.35 11.23 5.79
N ILE A 114 -3.17 10.22 6.08
CA ILE A 114 -3.17 9.55 7.39
C ILE A 114 -1.85 8.80 7.58
N SER A 115 -1.39 8.07 6.57
CA SER A 115 -0.11 7.35 6.61
C SER A 115 1.05 8.33 6.78
N HIS A 116 1.11 9.36 5.94
CA HIS A 116 2.13 10.41 5.96
C HIS A 116 2.22 11.08 7.33
N TYR A 117 1.09 11.52 7.87
CA TYR A 117 1.04 12.16 9.19
C TYR A 117 1.50 11.21 10.31
N THR A 118 1.00 9.97 10.31
CA THR A 118 1.37 8.98 11.34
C THR A 118 2.86 8.65 11.26
N LEU A 119 3.40 8.47 10.06
CA LEU A 119 4.83 8.20 9.85
C LEU A 119 5.69 9.38 10.26
N ALA A 120 5.24 10.62 10.01
CA ALA A 120 5.95 11.82 10.45
C ALA A 120 5.99 11.93 11.97
N LEU A 121 4.90 11.56 12.66
CA LEU A 121 4.83 11.51 14.11
C LEU A 121 5.78 10.44 14.70
N VAL A 122 5.88 9.28 14.05
CA VAL A 122 6.67 8.13 14.52
C VAL A 122 8.16 8.24 14.16
N LYS A 123 8.50 8.91 13.05
CA LYS A 123 9.88 9.00 12.52
C LYS A 123 10.95 9.37 13.56
N PRO A 124 10.76 10.34 14.48
CA PRO A 124 11.77 10.68 15.48
C PRO A 124 12.13 9.54 16.44
N VAL A 125 11.19 8.60 16.66
CA VAL A 125 11.32 7.48 17.60
C VAL A 125 11.35 6.12 16.89
N TYR A 126 11.61 6.12 15.59
CA TYR A 126 11.64 4.90 14.76
C TYR A 126 12.54 3.80 15.34
N HIS A 127 13.71 4.16 15.87
CA HIS A 127 14.67 3.21 16.45
C HIS A 127 14.08 2.41 17.63
N THR A 128 13.14 2.98 18.39
CA THR A 128 12.47 2.28 19.48
C THR A 128 11.63 1.11 18.96
N LEU A 129 11.09 1.20 17.75
CA LEU A 129 10.30 0.10 17.15
C LEU A 129 11.15 -1.13 16.84
N LEU A 130 12.45 -0.95 16.56
CA LEU A 130 13.35 -2.05 16.21
C LEU A 130 13.55 -3.03 17.38
N THR A 131 13.29 -2.60 18.62
CA THR A 131 13.39 -3.42 19.83
C THR A 131 12.05 -3.92 20.35
N MET A 132 10.93 -3.53 19.72
CA MET A 132 9.57 -3.92 20.12
C MET A 132 9.14 -5.27 19.53
N ASP A 133 7.95 -5.73 19.92
CA ASP A 133 7.31 -6.89 19.30
C ASP A 133 7.22 -6.70 17.76
N PRO A 134 7.60 -7.72 16.96
CA PRO A 134 7.59 -7.63 15.51
C PRO A 134 6.23 -7.22 14.92
N GLY A 135 5.12 -7.55 15.59
CA GLY A 135 3.79 -7.17 15.16
C GLY A 135 3.49 -5.67 15.20
N ILE A 136 4.20 -4.91 16.04
CA ILE A 136 4.14 -3.44 16.03
C ILE A 136 4.83 -2.91 14.78
N MET A 137 5.98 -3.49 14.42
CA MET A 137 6.70 -3.14 13.20
C MET A 137 5.89 -3.47 11.95
N ASP A 138 5.11 -4.55 11.95
CA ASP A 138 4.20 -4.85 10.85
C ASP A 138 3.15 -3.73 10.64
N MET A 139 2.64 -3.12 11.72
CA MET A 139 1.70 -1.98 11.60
C MET A 139 2.38 -0.77 10.96
N LEU A 140 3.63 -0.50 11.30
CA LEU A 140 4.43 0.52 10.62
C LEU A 140 4.53 0.21 9.12
N MET A 141 4.86 -1.03 8.76
CA MET A 141 5.02 -1.42 7.36
C MET A 141 3.71 -1.30 6.55
N CYS A 142 2.54 -1.50 7.15
CA CYS A 142 1.26 -1.22 6.52
C CYS A 142 1.12 0.27 6.11
N LEU A 143 1.56 1.18 6.98
CA LEU A 143 1.54 2.63 6.72
C LEU A 143 2.61 3.02 5.71
N VAL A 144 3.83 2.50 5.84
CA VAL A 144 4.93 2.71 4.89
C VAL A 144 4.52 2.26 3.50
N ASN A 145 3.93 1.07 3.38
CA ASN A 145 3.41 0.59 2.09
C ASN A 145 2.41 1.56 1.46
N THR A 146 1.45 2.03 2.25
CA THR A 146 0.39 2.92 1.77
C THR A 146 0.97 4.28 1.33
N GLU A 147 1.88 4.85 2.12
CA GLU A 147 2.52 6.12 1.78
C GLU A 147 3.46 5.98 0.57
N THR A 148 4.38 5.01 0.59
CA THR A 148 5.45 4.88 -0.40
C THR A 148 4.89 4.76 -1.81
N PHE A 149 3.85 3.97 -2.05
CA PHE A 149 3.28 3.86 -3.40
C PHE A 149 2.57 5.13 -3.87
N GLU A 150 1.89 5.86 -2.99
CA GLU A 150 1.30 7.15 -3.32
C GLU A 150 2.39 8.19 -3.60
N CYS A 151 3.48 8.19 -2.81
CA CYS A 151 4.67 8.99 -3.07
C CYS A 151 5.31 8.68 -4.43
N LEU A 152 5.42 7.40 -4.81
CA LEU A 152 5.93 7.00 -6.12
C LEU A 152 5.06 7.55 -7.25
N ILE A 153 3.73 7.44 -7.15
CA ILE A 153 2.78 7.96 -8.15
C ILE A 153 2.85 9.49 -8.27
N ARG A 154 3.02 10.17 -7.13
CA ARG A 154 3.07 11.63 -7.05
C ARG A 154 4.46 12.22 -7.28
N SER A 155 5.48 11.38 -7.31
CA SER A 155 6.91 11.77 -7.26
C SER A 155 7.20 12.70 -6.08
N GLU A 156 6.76 12.27 -4.91
CA GLU A 156 6.99 12.92 -3.62
C GLU A 156 7.95 12.07 -2.77
N MET A 157 8.61 12.71 -1.81
CA MET A 157 9.45 12.01 -0.85
C MET A 157 8.61 11.16 0.11
N SER A 158 8.98 9.89 0.28
CA SER A 158 8.44 9.04 1.35
C SER A 158 8.96 9.54 2.71
N THR A 159 8.13 9.48 3.76
CA THR A 159 8.50 10.08 5.05
C THR A 159 9.61 9.30 5.75
N LEU A 160 9.50 7.97 5.72
CA LEU A 160 10.38 7.06 6.44
C LEU A 160 11.12 6.14 5.45
N ARG A 161 12.43 5.99 5.66
CA ARG A 161 13.26 4.99 4.98
C ARG A 161 13.46 3.82 5.94
N ILE A 162 13.09 2.62 5.52
CA ILE A 162 13.38 1.38 6.25
C ILE A 162 14.83 1.01 5.99
N GLY A 163 15.61 0.78 7.05
CA GLY A 163 17.00 0.35 6.93
C GLY A 163 17.09 -1.06 6.34
N GLU A 164 18.14 -1.31 5.57
CA GLU A 164 18.33 -2.58 4.85
C GLU A 164 18.29 -3.81 5.77
N ARG A 165 18.77 -3.66 7.01
CA ARG A 165 18.85 -4.74 8.00
C ARG A 165 17.72 -4.73 9.02
N ASP A 166 16.90 -3.69 9.03
CA ASP A 166 15.86 -3.49 10.04
C ASP A 166 14.76 -4.56 9.94
N ARG A 167 14.63 -5.17 8.75
CA ARG A 167 13.63 -6.17 8.41
C ARG A 167 14.20 -7.31 7.54
N CYS A 168 15.41 -7.76 7.84
CA CYS A 168 15.95 -9.00 7.28
C CYS A 168 15.42 -10.22 8.04
N ASP A 169 15.25 -11.36 7.36
CA ASP A 169 14.92 -12.65 7.97
C ASP A 169 13.61 -12.63 8.79
N VAL A 170 12.68 -11.75 8.40
CA VAL A 170 11.37 -11.61 9.04
C VAL A 170 10.26 -11.73 8.00
N VAL A 171 9.10 -12.18 8.46
CA VAL A 171 7.88 -12.23 7.66
C VAL A 171 6.87 -11.24 8.24
N ASP A 172 6.58 -10.22 7.46
CA ASP A 172 5.57 -9.22 7.77
C ASP A 172 4.17 -9.73 7.46
N ARG A 173 3.17 -9.44 8.30
CA ARG A 173 1.80 -9.93 8.08
C ARG A 173 1.09 -9.32 6.87
N TYR A 174 1.51 -8.16 6.38
CA TYR A 174 0.90 -7.46 5.25
C TYR A 174 1.73 -7.61 3.97
N ILE A 175 3.05 -7.42 4.08
CA ILE A 175 3.99 -7.37 2.94
C ILE A 175 4.99 -8.54 2.91
N GLY A 176 4.83 -9.52 3.80
CA GLY A 176 5.50 -10.80 3.74
C GLY A 176 7.01 -10.65 3.83
N ILE A 177 7.69 -11.26 2.87
CA ILE A 177 9.15 -11.26 2.76
C ILE A 177 9.69 -10.05 1.96
N SER A 178 8.84 -9.06 1.68
CA SER A 178 9.17 -7.92 0.83
C SER A 178 9.69 -6.71 1.60
N SER A 179 9.80 -6.79 2.93
CA SER A 179 10.13 -5.63 3.78
C SER A 179 11.45 -4.93 3.38
N SER A 180 12.49 -5.69 3.05
CA SER A 180 13.79 -5.11 2.66
C SER A 180 13.76 -4.36 1.31
N LEU A 181 12.74 -4.61 0.47
CA LEU A 181 12.56 -3.88 -0.80
C LEU A 181 12.23 -2.40 -0.58
N TYR A 182 11.64 -2.03 0.57
CA TYR A 182 11.18 -0.67 0.83
C TYR A 182 12.32 0.35 0.97
N GLY A 183 13.54 -0.09 1.28
CA GLY A 183 14.73 0.76 1.15
C GLY A 183 14.95 1.21 -0.29
N HIS A 184 14.81 0.30 -1.26
CA HIS A 184 14.94 0.63 -2.69
C HIS A 184 13.75 1.43 -3.22
N LEU A 185 12.53 1.16 -2.74
CA LEU A 185 11.36 1.98 -3.10
C LEU A 185 11.50 3.42 -2.58
N TYR A 186 12.07 3.61 -1.39
CA TYR A 186 12.41 4.94 -0.88
C TYR A 186 13.41 5.65 -1.80
N ASP A 187 14.50 4.98 -2.17
CA ASP A 187 15.52 5.56 -3.05
C ASP A 187 14.93 5.94 -4.43
N LEU A 188 13.94 5.17 -4.90
CA LEU A 188 13.19 5.46 -6.12
C LEU A 188 12.24 6.66 -5.97
N CYS A 189 11.56 6.81 -4.82
CA CYS A 189 10.81 8.03 -4.50
C CYS A 189 11.71 9.26 -4.56
N GLU A 190 12.91 9.17 -3.99
CA GLU A 190 13.86 10.28 -3.96
C GLU A 190 14.35 10.64 -5.37
N ALA A 191 14.78 9.67 -6.17
CA ALA A 191 15.18 9.91 -7.54
C ALA A 191 14.02 10.51 -8.36
N SER A 192 12.82 9.97 -8.21
CA SER A 192 11.61 10.48 -8.88
C SER A 192 11.28 11.92 -8.48
N HIS A 193 11.42 12.25 -7.20
CA HIS A 193 11.18 13.59 -6.67
C HIS A 193 12.19 14.61 -7.21
N LEU A 194 13.48 14.27 -7.24
CA LEU A 194 14.53 15.12 -7.78
C LEU A 194 14.30 15.43 -9.27
N ILE A 195 13.91 14.43 -10.06
CA ILE A 195 13.57 14.63 -11.48
C ILE A 195 12.41 15.60 -11.63
N LYS A 196 11.35 15.45 -10.81
CA LYS A 196 10.20 16.35 -10.83
C LYS A 196 10.58 17.78 -10.47
N LEU A 197 11.38 17.98 -9.42
CA LEU A 197 11.87 19.31 -9.03
C LEU A 197 12.73 19.97 -10.11
N ALA A 198 13.52 19.18 -10.85
CA ALA A 198 14.31 19.65 -11.98
C ALA A 198 13.47 19.91 -13.24
N GLY A 199 12.14 19.77 -13.19
CA GLY A 199 11.23 19.95 -14.33
C GLY A 199 11.44 18.88 -15.41
N GLY A 200 11.77 17.65 -15.01
CA GLY A 200 12.03 16.53 -15.91
C GLY A 200 13.46 16.48 -16.47
N ARG A 201 14.33 17.44 -16.12
CA ARG A 201 15.75 17.39 -16.50
C ARG A 201 16.47 16.32 -15.69
N MET A 202 17.06 15.35 -16.37
CA MET A 202 17.89 14.31 -15.76
C MET A 202 19.37 14.69 -15.90
N GLU A 203 19.94 15.21 -14.82
CA GLU A 203 21.38 15.41 -14.71
C GLU A 203 22.10 14.05 -14.65
N ILE A 204 23.39 14.03 -15.00
CA ILE A 204 24.20 12.80 -15.07
C ILE A 204 24.13 12.04 -13.73
N GLU A 205 24.24 12.75 -12.61
CA GLU A 205 24.17 12.16 -11.26
C GLU A 205 22.85 11.42 -11.01
N VAL A 206 21.72 11.97 -11.48
CA VAL A 206 20.39 11.35 -11.33
C VAL A 206 20.26 10.12 -12.23
N VAL A 207 20.83 10.15 -13.43
CA VAL A 207 20.87 9.00 -14.35
C VAL A 207 21.68 7.85 -13.76
N GLU A 208 22.87 8.15 -13.23
CA GLU A 208 23.74 7.18 -12.55
C GLU A 208 23.06 6.60 -11.31
N ARG A 209 22.40 7.46 -10.52
CA ARG A 209 21.65 7.02 -9.35
C ARG A 209 20.50 6.08 -9.71
N LEU A 210 19.72 6.39 -10.74
CA LEU A 210 18.68 5.48 -11.22
C LEU A 210 19.27 4.15 -11.72
N ALA A 211 20.47 4.15 -12.31
CA ALA A 211 21.13 2.93 -12.76
C ALA A 211 21.55 2.06 -11.59
N ALA A 212 22.15 2.66 -10.56
CA ALA A 212 22.49 1.96 -9.33
C ALA A 212 21.25 1.37 -8.62
N ILE A 213 20.13 2.11 -8.60
CA ILE A 213 18.85 1.61 -8.06
C ILE A 213 18.36 0.42 -8.87
N GLN A 214 18.34 0.51 -10.20
CA GLN A 214 17.92 -0.57 -11.07
C GLN A 214 18.79 -1.83 -10.88
N ASP A 215 20.11 -1.69 -10.90
CA ASP A 215 21.04 -2.82 -10.69
C ASP A 215 20.83 -3.47 -9.33
N SER A 216 20.50 -2.68 -8.31
CA SER A 216 20.21 -3.18 -6.96
C SER A 216 18.89 -3.95 -6.94
N LEU A 217 17.84 -3.43 -7.59
CA LEU A 217 16.54 -4.09 -7.72
C LEU A 217 16.63 -5.41 -8.50
N GLU A 218 17.45 -5.47 -9.55
CA GLU A 218 17.66 -6.69 -10.34
C GLU A 218 18.33 -7.80 -9.52
N ARG A 219 19.30 -7.42 -8.68
CA ARG A 219 20.03 -8.32 -7.77
C ARG A 219 19.26 -8.64 -6.49
N TRP A 220 18.31 -7.79 -6.10
CA TRP A 220 17.53 -7.97 -4.88
C TRP A 220 16.76 -9.29 -4.92
N LYS A 221 16.84 -10.00 -3.79
CA LYS A 221 16.08 -11.20 -3.49
C LYS A 221 15.54 -11.07 -2.06
N PRO A 222 14.33 -11.58 -1.79
CA PRO A 222 13.83 -11.62 -0.42
C PRO A 222 14.76 -12.49 0.46
N SER A 223 14.86 -12.14 1.73
CA SER A 223 15.57 -12.90 2.77
C SER A 223 14.55 -13.48 3.77
N PRO A 224 13.89 -14.60 3.42
CA PRO A 224 12.98 -15.26 4.35
C PRO A 224 13.75 -15.91 5.51
N PRO A 225 13.13 -16.09 6.69
CA PRO A 225 13.74 -16.82 7.80
C PRO A 225 13.98 -18.31 7.43
N PRO A 226 14.90 -19.01 8.11
CA PRO A 226 15.24 -20.40 7.81
C PRO A 226 14.06 -21.38 7.90
N ASP A 227 13.09 -21.11 8.77
CA ASP A 227 11.89 -21.94 9.03
C ASP A 227 10.68 -21.55 8.17
N PHE A 228 10.88 -20.74 7.12
CA PHE A 228 9.82 -20.12 6.32
C PHE A 228 8.85 -21.13 5.68
N VAL A 229 9.36 -22.23 5.13
CA VAL A 229 8.52 -23.20 4.42
C VAL A 229 7.75 -24.09 5.40
N GLU A 230 8.31 -24.33 6.58
CA GLU A 230 7.72 -25.15 7.64
C GLU A 230 6.67 -24.39 8.44
N LYS A 231 6.84 -23.07 8.60
CA LYS A 231 6.00 -22.22 9.46
C LYS A 231 4.70 -21.78 8.81
N PHE A 232 4.66 -21.66 7.48
CA PHE A 232 3.52 -21.09 6.76
C PHE A 232 2.88 -22.12 5.83
N THR A 233 1.60 -21.93 5.54
CA THR A 233 0.88 -22.77 4.58
C THR A 233 1.45 -22.61 3.18
N GLN A 234 1.29 -23.63 2.32
CA GLN A 234 1.75 -23.56 0.93
C GLN A 234 1.15 -22.35 0.18
N SER A 235 -0.14 -22.04 0.41
CA SER A 235 -0.80 -20.86 -0.18
C SER A 235 -0.18 -19.55 0.29
N GLU A 236 0.19 -19.44 1.57
CA GLU A 236 0.87 -18.26 2.11
C GLU A 236 2.26 -18.11 1.50
N VAL A 237 3.03 -19.19 1.41
CA VAL A 237 4.36 -19.20 0.78
C VAL A 237 4.29 -18.74 -0.68
N VAL A 238 3.34 -19.29 -1.46
CA VAL A 238 3.11 -18.88 -2.85
C VAL A 238 2.73 -17.40 -2.92
N GLY A 239 1.80 -16.96 -2.07
CA GLY A 239 1.36 -15.57 -2.02
C GLY A 239 2.50 -14.59 -1.71
N MET A 240 3.35 -14.90 -0.73
CA MET A 240 4.49 -14.07 -0.34
C MET A 240 5.56 -13.98 -1.42
N LEU A 241 5.87 -15.11 -2.07
CA LEU A 241 6.83 -15.12 -3.19
C LEU A 241 6.30 -14.33 -4.39
N ALA A 242 5.03 -14.50 -4.73
CA ALA A 242 4.39 -13.74 -5.80
C ALA A 242 4.35 -12.24 -5.49
N GLN A 243 3.98 -11.87 -4.25
CA GLN A 243 3.99 -10.47 -3.79
C GLN A 243 5.38 -9.85 -3.94
N ALA A 244 6.43 -10.52 -3.47
CA ALA A 244 7.80 -10.04 -3.56
C ALA A 244 8.24 -9.80 -5.01
N LYS A 245 7.92 -10.72 -5.93
CA LYS A 245 8.18 -10.55 -7.37
C LYS A 245 7.41 -9.37 -7.96
N VAL A 246 6.11 -9.29 -7.69
CA VAL A 246 5.22 -8.24 -8.21
C VAL A 246 5.71 -6.86 -7.78
N LEU A 247 6.07 -6.68 -6.50
CA LEU A 247 6.60 -5.42 -5.99
C LEU A 247 7.93 -5.07 -6.66
N ARG A 248 8.84 -6.05 -6.83
CA ARG A 248 10.13 -5.85 -7.50
C ARG A 248 9.96 -5.45 -8.96
N PHE A 249 9.12 -6.16 -9.72
CA PHE A 249 8.85 -5.82 -11.12
C PHE A 249 8.18 -4.46 -11.26
N THR A 250 7.32 -4.09 -10.30
CA THR A 250 6.70 -2.77 -10.27
C THR A 250 7.77 -1.68 -10.07
N ALA A 251 8.71 -1.86 -9.14
CA ALA A 251 9.81 -0.92 -8.94
C ALA A 251 10.67 -0.75 -10.21
N LEU A 252 10.97 -1.86 -10.89
CA LEU A 252 11.69 -1.83 -12.18
C LEU A 252 10.89 -1.10 -13.28
N LEU A 253 9.58 -1.32 -13.35
CA LEU A 253 8.72 -0.65 -14.32
C LEU A 253 8.67 0.87 -14.07
N ILE A 254 8.60 1.28 -12.81
CA ILE A 254 8.65 2.69 -12.42
C ILE A 254 10.01 3.30 -12.80
N ALA A 255 11.12 2.63 -12.46
CA ALA A 255 12.47 3.09 -12.83
C ALA A 255 12.62 3.26 -14.35
N HIS A 256 12.05 2.33 -15.13
CA HIS A 256 11.99 2.43 -16.59
C HIS A 256 11.18 3.65 -17.05
N ARG A 257 9.98 3.87 -16.50
CA ARG A 257 9.09 4.98 -16.88
C ARG A 257 9.52 6.35 -16.36
N LEU A 258 10.44 6.41 -15.41
CA LEU A 258 11.14 7.65 -15.05
C LEU A 258 12.10 8.10 -16.14
N ARG A 259 12.70 7.16 -16.87
CA ARG A 259 13.64 7.45 -17.97
C ARG A 259 12.96 7.59 -19.32
N HIS A 260 11.89 6.83 -19.53
CA HIS A 260 11.25 6.70 -20.82
C HIS A 260 9.76 7.04 -20.71
N PRO A 261 9.27 8.05 -21.45
CA PRO A 261 7.87 8.39 -21.42
C PRO A 261 7.04 7.26 -22.04
N TYR A 262 5.75 7.20 -21.69
CA TYR A 262 4.83 6.27 -22.33
C TYR A 262 4.82 6.47 -23.85
N GLY A 263 4.85 5.37 -24.62
CA GLY A 263 4.99 5.39 -26.08
C GLY A 263 6.45 5.24 -26.56
N GLN A 264 7.43 5.27 -25.65
CA GLN A 264 8.83 5.00 -25.94
C GLN A 264 9.33 3.81 -25.11
N ARG A 265 10.15 2.95 -25.72
CA ARG A 265 10.68 1.73 -25.08
C ARG A 265 9.55 0.91 -24.42
N ASP A 266 8.43 0.79 -25.13
CA ASP A 266 7.22 0.14 -24.62
C ASP A 266 7.37 -1.39 -24.58
N MET A 267 8.27 -1.98 -25.35
CA MET A 267 8.48 -3.43 -25.33
C MET A 267 8.95 -3.90 -23.95
N GLU A 268 9.96 -3.24 -23.38
CA GLU A 268 10.49 -3.58 -22.06
C GLU A 268 9.45 -3.33 -20.95
N ALA A 269 8.72 -2.21 -21.03
CA ALA A 269 7.64 -1.90 -20.09
C ALA A 269 6.48 -2.91 -20.17
N LEU A 270 6.08 -3.32 -21.36
CA LEU A 270 5.03 -4.33 -21.57
C LEU A 270 5.45 -5.71 -21.06
N GLN A 271 6.73 -6.07 -21.17
CA GLN A 271 7.26 -7.30 -20.57
C GLN A 271 7.13 -7.29 -19.04
N LEU A 272 7.53 -6.18 -18.39
CA LEU A 272 7.38 -6.03 -16.94
C LEU A 272 5.90 -6.02 -16.52
N SER A 273 5.05 -5.29 -17.23
CA SER A 273 3.61 -5.27 -17.00
C SER A 273 2.98 -6.66 -17.13
N SER A 274 3.34 -7.40 -18.18
CA SER A 274 2.86 -8.77 -18.40
C SER A 274 3.36 -9.73 -17.32
N ALA A 275 4.60 -9.58 -16.85
CA ALA A 275 5.12 -10.39 -15.75
C ALA A 275 4.37 -10.11 -14.43
N ILE A 276 4.05 -8.83 -14.14
CA ILE A 276 3.27 -8.46 -12.96
C ILE A 276 1.88 -9.09 -13.00
N THR A 277 1.15 -8.92 -14.11
CA THR A 277 -0.22 -9.44 -14.23
C THR A 277 -0.24 -10.96 -14.23
N ALA A 278 0.70 -11.62 -14.91
CA ALA A 278 0.82 -13.08 -14.92
C ALA A 278 1.10 -13.66 -13.52
N GLU A 279 2.00 -13.04 -12.73
CA GLU A 279 2.27 -13.51 -11.37
C GLU A 279 1.06 -13.35 -10.44
N ILE A 280 0.32 -12.23 -10.55
CA ILE A 280 -0.94 -12.04 -9.82
C ILE A 280 -1.96 -13.10 -10.21
N ASP A 281 -2.10 -13.39 -11.49
CA ASP A 281 -3.06 -14.36 -12.01
C ASP A 281 -2.72 -15.78 -11.59
N MET A 282 -1.45 -16.18 -11.70
CA MET A 282 -0.99 -17.49 -11.24
C MET A 282 -1.21 -17.66 -9.74
N ALA A 283 -0.91 -16.65 -8.93
CA ALA A 283 -1.13 -16.70 -7.49
C ALA A 283 -2.63 -16.77 -7.16
N LEU A 284 -3.47 -15.99 -7.84
CA LEU A 284 -4.92 -16.03 -7.66
C LEU A 284 -5.50 -17.41 -8.00
N GLN A 285 -5.09 -17.99 -9.13
CA GLN A 285 -5.51 -19.33 -9.54
C GLN A 285 -5.03 -20.42 -8.58
N SER A 286 -3.80 -20.30 -8.07
CA SER A 286 -3.19 -21.31 -7.20
C SER A 286 -3.69 -21.25 -5.76
N THR A 287 -3.99 -20.04 -5.26
CA THR A 287 -4.36 -19.82 -3.85
C THR A 287 -5.85 -19.56 -3.65
N GLY A 288 -6.60 -19.30 -4.72
CA GLY A 288 -8.01 -18.93 -4.68
C GLY A 288 -8.29 -17.54 -4.08
N ARG A 289 -7.26 -16.72 -3.86
CA ARG A 289 -7.41 -15.37 -3.29
C ARG A 289 -6.44 -14.37 -3.94
N SER A 290 -6.79 -13.08 -3.89
CA SER A 290 -5.88 -12.03 -4.31
C SER A 290 -4.73 -11.82 -3.32
N ILE A 291 -3.61 -11.30 -3.81
CA ILE A 291 -2.43 -11.02 -3.00
C ILE A 291 -2.62 -9.65 -2.32
N PRO A 292 -2.51 -9.54 -0.97
CA PRO A 292 -2.55 -8.25 -0.29
C PRO A 292 -1.47 -7.28 -0.80
N CYS A 293 -1.69 -5.98 -0.64
CA CYS A 293 -0.74 -4.93 -1.03
C CYS A 293 -0.31 -4.93 -2.53
N THR A 294 -1.03 -5.63 -3.42
CA THR A 294 -0.72 -5.64 -4.87
C THR A 294 -1.67 -4.80 -5.72
N THR A 295 -2.67 -4.14 -5.12
CA THR A 295 -3.62 -3.25 -5.84
C THR A 295 -2.91 -2.18 -6.67
N LEU A 296 -1.96 -1.44 -6.06
CA LEU A 296 -1.23 -0.40 -6.77
C LEU A 296 -0.25 -1.00 -7.80
N PRO A 297 0.57 -2.02 -7.48
CA PRO A 297 1.31 -2.79 -8.48
C PRO A 297 0.50 -3.22 -9.71
N TYR A 298 -0.69 -3.78 -9.50
CA TYR A 298 -1.60 -4.17 -10.59
C TYR A 298 -2.04 -2.96 -11.41
N THR A 299 -2.45 -1.88 -10.74
CA THR A 299 -2.89 -0.64 -11.39
C THR A 299 -1.78 -0.06 -12.27
N ILE A 300 -0.55 -0.05 -11.75
CA ILE A 300 0.65 0.46 -12.43
C ILE A 300 0.96 -0.36 -13.67
N ALA A 301 0.96 -1.69 -13.57
CA ALA A 301 1.11 -2.57 -14.73
C ALA A 301 0.03 -2.31 -15.79
N CYS A 302 -1.21 -2.08 -15.36
CA CYS A 302 -2.33 -1.83 -16.25
C CYS A 302 -2.27 -0.46 -16.96
N PHE A 303 -1.49 0.50 -16.47
CA PHE A 303 -1.24 1.75 -17.21
C PHE A 303 -0.58 1.51 -18.56
N GLU A 304 0.19 0.42 -18.70
CA GLU A 304 0.87 0.06 -19.94
C GLU A 304 -0.07 -0.42 -21.05
N ILE A 305 -1.28 -0.85 -20.68
CA ILE A 305 -2.16 -1.57 -21.59
C ILE A 305 -2.83 -0.62 -22.58
N THR A 306 -2.70 -0.98 -23.85
CA THR A 306 -3.30 -0.30 -25.00
C THR A 306 -4.35 -1.19 -25.64
N GLY A 307 -5.27 -0.58 -26.41
CA GLY A 307 -6.35 -1.29 -27.09
C GLY A 307 -7.61 -1.46 -26.25
N THR A 308 -8.76 -1.28 -26.89
CA THR A 308 -10.07 -1.22 -26.22
C THR A 308 -10.47 -2.53 -25.57
N GLU A 309 -10.24 -3.66 -26.25
CA GLU A 309 -10.62 -4.99 -25.77
C GLU A 309 -9.80 -5.41 -24.53
N ALA A 310 -8.48 -5.23 -24.57
CA ALA A 310 -7.60 -5.53 -23.45
C ALA A 310 -7.92 -4.67 -22.21
N ARG A 311 -8.21 -3.38 -22.42
CA ARG A 311 -8.65 -2.48 -21.33
C ARG A 311 -9.99 -2.89 -20.74
N ALA A 312 -10.95 -3.32 -21.57
CA ALA A 312 -12.24 -3.83 -21.10
C ALA A 312 -12.07 -5.10 -20.25
N ALA A 313 -11.19 -6.02 -20.66
CA ALA A 313 -10.86 -7.22 -19.89
C ALA A 313 -10.26 -6.89 -18.51
N ILE A 314 -9.39 -5.88 -18.42
CA ILE A 314 -8.82 -5.41 -17.15
C ILE A 314 -9.89 -4.88 -16.21
N VAL A 315 -10.80 -4.03 -16.72
CA VAL A 315 -11.89 -3.46 -15.93
C VAL A 315 -12.81 -4.57 -15.40
N ALA A 316 -13.13 -5.56 -16.24
CA ALA A 316 -13.95 -6.71 -15.84
C ALA A 316 -13.30 -7.53 -14.71
N LYS A 317 -11.97 -7.58 -14.67
CA LYS A 317 -11.19 -8.36 -13.69
C LYS A 317 -10.96 -7.66 -12.34
N LEU A 318 -11.21 -6.34 -12.24
CA LEU A 318 -10.97 -5.59 -11.01
C LEU A 318 -11.59 -6.20 -9.73
N PRO A 319 -12.82 -6.77 -9.76
CA PRO A 319 -13.41 -7.38 -8.57
C PRO A 319 -12.63 -8.59 -8.03
N GLU A 320 -11.90 -9.30 -8.89
CA GLU A 320 -11.12 -10.50 -8.54
C GLU A 320 -9.74 -10.14 -7.94
N VAL A 321 -9.14 -9.06 -8.42
CA VAL A 321 -7.77 -8.66 -8.05
C VAL A 321 -7.76 -7.61 -6.93
N VAL A 322 -8.69 -6.65 -6.99
CA VAL A 322 -8.80 -5.54 -6.04
C VAL A 322 -9.93 -5.86 -5.05
N THR A 323 -9.66 -6.74 -4.11
CA THR A 323 -10.70 -7.32 -3.22
C THR A 323 -10.89 -6.58 -1.89
N PHE A 324 -10.01 -5.61 -1.63
CA PHE A 324 -9.93 -4.91 -0.35
C PHE A 324 -11.23 -4.19 0.01
N SER A 325 -11.65 -3.25 -0.85
CA SER A 325 -12.91 -2.52 -0.73
C SER A 325 -13.49 -2.22 -2.11
N ARG A 326 -14.81 -2.04 -2.19
CA ARG A 326 -15.46 -1.55 -3.41
C ARG A 326 -14.92 -0.19 -3.83
N GLN A 327 -14.62 0.65 -2.86
CA GLN A 327 -14.10 1.98 -3.12
C GLN A 327 -12.71 1.95 -3.78
N ALA A 328 -11.84 1.04 -3.36
CA ALA A 328 -10.55 0.83 -4.01
C ALA A 328 -10.72 0.39 -5.47
N GLN A 329 -11.68 -0.50 -5.78
CA GLN A 329 -11.99 -0.90 -7.16
C GLN A 329 -12.40 0.30 -8.02
N LEU A 330 -13.31 1.13 -7.52
CA LEU A 330 -13.77 2.33 -8.22
C LEU A 330 -12.63 3.33 -8.43
N GLN A 331 -11.78 3.51 -7.43
CA GLN A 331 -10.61 4.36 -7.52
C GLN A 331 -9.63 3.86 -8.59
N VAL A 332 -9.27 2.58 -8.58
CA VAL A 332 -8.42 1.97 -9.60
C VAL A 332 -9.02 2.17 -11.00
N GLY A 333 -10.31 1.90 -11.18
CA GLY A 333 -11.00 2.12 -12.45
C GLY A 333 -10.89 3.57 -12.94
N ARG A 334 -11.15 4.55 -12.06
CA ARG A 334 -11.00 5.99 -12.37
C ARG A 334 -9.57 6.34 -12.76
N SER A 335 -8.58 5.85 -12.02
CA SER A 335 -7.15 6.10 -12.29
C SER A 335 -6.72 5.51 -13.63
N LEU A 336 -7.14 4.27 -13.95
CA LEU A 336 -6.88 3.63 -15.24
C LEU A 336 -7.47 4.43 -16.39
N SER A 337 -8.77 4.78 -16.32
CA SER A 337 -9.42 5.58 -17.35
C SER A 337 -8.73 6.92 -17.57
N SER A 338 -8.33 7.61 -16.49
CA SER A 338 -7.66 8.91 -16.58
C SER A 338 -6.30 8.80 -17.29
N VAL A 339 -5.46 7.83 -16.89
CA VAL A 339 -4.14 7.63 -17.50
C VAL A 339 -4.26 7.16 -18.95
N TRP A 340 -5.17 6.23 -19.25
CA TRP A 340 -5.41 5.77 -20.61
C TRP A 340 -5.86 6.91 -21.53
N ASN A 341 -6.80 7.74 -21.09
CA ASN A 341 -7.23 8.91 -21.86
C ASN A 341 -6.08 9.90 -22.11
N ALA A 342 -5.22 10.11 -21.11
CA ALA A 342 -4.07 11.00 -21.24
C ALA A 342 -3.04 10.46 -22.24
N ARG A 343 -2.82 9.13 -22.25
CA ARG A 343 -1.95 8.46 -23.23
C ARG A 343 -2.54 8.53 -24.65
N ASP A 344 -3.83 8.23 -24.80
CA ASP A 344 -4.51 8.24 -26.10
C ASP A 344 -4.58 9.66 -26.71
N GLY A 345 -4.54 10.69 -25.86
CA GLY A 345 -4.45 12.10 -26.26
C GLY A 345 -3.09 12.53 -26.84
N GLY A 346 -2.09 11.64 -26.90
CA GLY A 346 -0.78 11.91 -27.49
C GLY A 346 0.20 12.67 -26.59
N ASN A 347 -0.13 12.82 -25.29
CA ASN A 347 0.75 13.49 -24.34
C ASN A 347 2.04 12.68 -24.13
N HIS A 348 3.19 13.35 -24.14
CA HIS A 348 4.46 12.76 -23.71
C HIS A 348 4.50 12.73 -22.18
N ILE A 349 3.92 11.67 -21.62
CA ILE A 349 3.77 11.50 -20.17
C ILE A 349 4.96 10.71 -19.67
N TYR A 350 5.73 11.29 -18.74
CA TYR A 350 6.68 10.53 -17.93
C TYR A 350 6.02 10.01 -16.67
N TRP A 351 6.68 9.08 -15.98
CA TRP A 351 6.21 8.61 -14.68
C TRP A 351 5.93 9.76 -13.70
N PHE A 352 6.81 10.76 -13.64
CA PHE A 352 6.69 11.87 -12.69
C PHE A 352 5.53 12.84 -12.96
N ASP A 353 4.85 12.68 -14.09
CA ASP A 353 3.65 13.44 -14.43
C ASP A 353 2.35 12.74 -13.99
N LEU A 354 2.40 11.46 -13.62
CA LEU A 354 1.22 10.63 -13.35
C LEU A 354 0.33 11.18 -12.23
N GLY A 355 0.93 11.81 -11.22
CA GLY A 355 0.20 12.48 -10.14
C GLY A 355 -0.82 13.51 -10.62
N ASN A 356 -0.60 14.14 -11.78
CA ASN A 356 -1.51 15.12 -12.37
C ASN A 356 -2.80 14.49 -12.93
N TYR A 357 -2.79 13.19 -13.19
CA TYR A 357 -3.90 12.45 -13.82
C TYR A 357 -4.67 11.58 -12.83
N ILE A 358 -4.00 11.01 -11.83
CA ILE A 358 -4.55 9.92 -11.00
C ILE A 358 -5.42 10.44 -9.85
N ARG A 359 -5.17 11.65 -9.33
CA ARG A 359 -6.04 12.35 -8.37
C ARG A 359 -5.82 13.86 -8.49
N LYS A 360 -6.78 14.61 -9.04
CA LYS A 360 -6.89 16.05 -8.72
C LYS A 360 -7.35 16.16 -7.27
N THR A 361 -6.43 16.10 -6.31
CA THR A 361 -6.68 16.76 -5.04
C THR A 361 -6.96 18.21 -5.37
N SER A 362 -8.14 18.74 -4.99
CA SER A 362 -8.39 20.17 -5.02
C SER A 362 -7.29 20.85 -4.20
N SER A 363 -6.26 21.36 -4.88
CA SER A 363 -5.17 22.10 -4.27
C SER A 363 -5.69 23.48 -3.88
N THR A 364 -6.46 23.53 -2.80
CA THR A 364 -6.75 24.77 -2.05
C THR A 364 -5.99 24.71 -0.74
N TRP A 365 -4.67 24.68 -0.85
CA TRP A 365 -3.77 25.13 0.21
C TRP A 365 -2.71 26.00 -0.46
N LYS A 366 -3.13 27.22 -0.80
CA LYS A 366 -2.21 28.36 -0.88
C LYS A 366 -2.23 28.99 0.50
N ASP A 367 -1.05 29.12 1.09
CA ASP A 367 -0.67 30.06 2.14
C ASP A 367 -1.53 30.10 3.41
N VAL A 368 -1.04 29.46 4.48
CA VAL A 368 -1.04 30.00 5.85
C VAL A 368 0.30 29.72 6.50
#